data_AF-A0A9K3L2N4-F1
#
_entry.id   AF-A0A9K3L2N4-F1
#
_cell.length_a   1.000
_cell.length_b   1.000
_cell.length_c   1.000
_cell.angle_alpha   90.00
_cell.angle_beta   90.00
_cell.angle_gamma   90.00
#
_symmetry.space_group_name_H-M   'P 1'
#
loop_
_entity.id
_entity.type
_entity.pdbx_description
1 polymer ?
#
loop_
_entity_poly.entity_id
_entity_poly.type
_entity_poly.pdbx_seq_one_letter_code
_entity_poly.pdbx_strand_id
1 'polypeptide(L)'
;MAHFKLLLVAAMASCAAAFAPTSMAGLKTASSFTQLHESFGLGLGEDTYENQPDLLKGEQEYKQYVNRINEENMLNRKYNVIRRVRELDLLQATIDAGVLSKLEKNGLDLVTIEKLLPLAEQYGLLSLAANNQQLLINLVAPLLVEGAPFLLPVVAGALEVGPAAFYLAAAGAAGLDAYLFATDAEIPFVGLSAGAVGGLVLIPLAVLSAVAGTALASLKNK
;
A
#
# COMPACT_ATOMS: atom_id res chain seq x y z
N MET A 1 25.60 19.76 24.64
CA MET A 1 24.46 19.20 23.87
C MET A 1 24.11 19.98 22.59
N ALA A 2 24.77 21.10 22.25
CA ALA A 2 24.51 21.84 21.01
C ALA A 2 25.25 21.26 19.78
N HIS A 3 26.43 20.68 19.98
CA HIS A 3 27.28 20.18 18.89
C HIS A 3 26.76 18.89 18.22
N PHE A 4 25.98 18.07 18.93
CA PHE A 4 25.39 16.85 18.38
C PHE A 4 24.22 17.14 17.41
N LYS A 5 23.48 18.23 17.65
CA LYS A 5 22.40 18.69 16.75
C LYS A 5 22.95 19.27 15.44
N LEU A 6 24.14 19.90 15.50
CA LEU A 6 24.78 20.52 14.34
C LEU A 6 25.40 19.48 13.39
N LEU A 7 25.89 18.36 13.95
CA LEU A 7 26.42 17.23 13.17
C LEU A 7 25.31 16.46 12.43
N LEU A 8 24.12 16.36 13.03
CA LEU A 8 22.96 15.70 12.42
C LEU A 8 22.36 16.52 11.25
N VAL A 9 22.39 17.85 11.35
CA VAL A 9 21.98 18.75 10.25
C VAL A 9 22.99 18.72 9.09
N ALA A 10 24.28 18.62 9.38
CA ALA A 10 25.32 18.52 8.34
C ALA A 10 25.25 17.19 7.55
N ALA A 11 24.95 16.08 8.22
CA ALA A 11 24.80 14.77 7.56
C ALA A 11 23.57 14.70 6.63
N MET A 12 22.49 15.43 6.94
CA MET A 12 21.32 15.52 6.06
C MET A 12 21.55 16.44 4.85
N ALA A 13 22.38 17.48 5.00
CA ALA A 13 22.72 18.37 3.88
C ALA A 13 23.68 17.71 2.85
N SER A 14 24.55 16.79 3.28
CA SER A 14 25.47 16.10 2.36
C SER A 14 24.80 15.08 1.44
N CYS A 15 23.60 14.58 1.77
CA CYS A 15 22.85 13.69 0.88
C CYS A 15 22.13 14.45 -0.26
N ALA A 16 21.89 15.75 -0.10
CA ALA A 16 21.18 16.56 -1.11
C ALA A 16 22.07 16.99 -2.28
N ALA A 17 23.39 17.12 -2.07
CA ALA A 17 24.32 17.57 -3.10
C ALA A 17 24.70 16.49 -4.13
N ALA A 18 24.45 15.21 -3.85
CA ALA A 18 24.69 14.11 -4.78
C ALA A 18 23.62 14.00 -5.89
N PHE A 19 22.51 14.75 -5.77
CA PHE A 19 21.39 14.76 -6.72
C PHE A 19 21.20 16.09 -7.44
N ALA A 20 22.20 16.97 -7.46
CA ALA A 20 22.15 18.19 -8.26
C ALA A 20 22.24 17.86 -9.77
N PRO A 21 21.24 18.20 -10.60
CA PRO A 21 21.30 17.95 -12.03
C PRO A 21 22.29 18.92 -12.70
N THR A 22 23.25 18.37 -13.44
CA THR A 22 24.11 19.13 -14.35
C THR A 22 23.28 19.60 -15.55
N SER A 23 23.07 20.91 -15.67
CA SER A 23 22.32 21.54 -16.76
C SER A 23 23.02 21.37 -18.11
N MET A 24 22.76 20.29 -18.84
CA MET A 24 23.09 20.19 -20.27
C MET A 24 21.95 20.81 -21.09
N ALA A 25 22.19 22.05 -21.53
CA ALA A 25 21.37 22.70 -22.54
C ALA A 25 21.65 22.07 -23.92
N GLY A 26 20.59 21.57 -24.56
CA GLY A 26 20.54 21.43 -26.02
C GLY A 26 20.50 20.01 -26.57
N LEU A 27 19.30 19.45 -26.72
CA LEU A 27 18.88 18.75 -27.94
C LEU A 27 17.35 18.62 -27.98
N LYS A 28 16.68 19.45 -28.79
CA LYS A 28 15.26 19.27 -29.11
C LYS A 28 15.13 18.23 -30.22
N THR A 29 15.12 16.96 -29.86
CA THR A 29 14.53 15.90 -30.71
C THR A 29 13.02 15.90 -30.45
N ALA A 30 12.24 16.29 -31.45
CA ALA A 30 10.80 16.07 -31.44
C ALA A 30 10.52 14.56 -31.51
N SER A 31 10.47 13.90 -30.36
CA SER A 31 9.89 12.56 -30.27
C SER A 31 8.39 12.71 -30.47
N SER A 32 7.82 12.08 -31.50
CA SER A 32 6.38 11.88 -31.54
C SER A 32 6.01 11.06 -30.30
N PHE A 33 5.35 11.70 -29.34
CA PHE A 33 4.71 11.00 -28.23
C PHE A 33 3.51 10.27 -28.82
N THR A 34 3.70 9.06 -29.34
CA THR A 34 2.60 8.12 -29.41
C THR A 34 2.26 7.82 -27.96
N GLN A 35 1.09 8.26 -27.50
CA GLN A 35 0.59 7.90 -26.19
C GLN A 35 0.42 6.37 -26.21
N LEU A 36 1.38 5.65 -25.64
CA LEU A 36 1.29 4.21 -25.47
C LEU A 36 0.44 3.98 -24.24
N HIS A 37 -0.75 3.43 -24.44
CA HIS A 37 -1.61 3.05 -23.32
C HIS A 37 -1.11 1.69 -22.84
N GLU A 38 -0.60 1.62 -21.61
CA GLU A 38 -0.29 0.34 -20.97
C GLU A 38 -1.56 -0.25 -20.35
N SER A 39 -1.77 -1.55 -20.56
CA SER A 39 -2.85 -2.29 -19.91
C SER A 39 -2.27 -3.00 -18.69
N PHE A 40 -2.56 -2.49 -17.49
CA PHE A 40 -2.18 -3.14 -16.22
C PHE A 40 -2.94 -4.46 -15.96
N GLY A 41 -3.60 -5.05 -16.97
CA GLY A 41 -4.39 -6.28 -16.82
C GLY A 41 -5.62 -6.13 -15.92
N LEU A 42 -6.00 -4.91 -15.56
CA LEU A 42 -7.15 -4.61 -14.70
C LEU A 42 -8.50 -4.76 -15.44
N GLY A 43 -8.47 -5.00 -16.76
CA GLY A 43 -9.69 -5.10 -17.60
C GLY A 43 -10.41 -3.76 -17.78
N LEU A 44 -9.74 -2.65 -17.50
CA LEU A 44 -10.24 -1.29 -17.67
C LEU A 44 -9.54 -0.67 -18.89
N GLY A 45 -10.28 -0.40 -19.97
CA GLY A 45 -9.75 0.22 -21.20
C GLY A 45 -9.69 -0.69 -22.43
N GLU A 46 -9.03 -0.21 -23.49
CA GLU A 46 -8.82 -0.90 -24.77
C GLU A 46 -7.81 -2.05 -24.64
N ASP A 47 -7.98 -3.12 -25.45
CA ASP A 47 -7.02 -4.22 -25.51
C ASP A 47 -5.79 -3.82 -26.33
N THR A 48 -4.79 -3.31 -25.62
CA THR A 48 -3.57 -2.73 -26.21
C THR A 48 -2.68 -3.77 -26.88
N TYR A 49 -2.91 -5.07 -26.68
CA TYR A 49 -2.01 -6.14 -27.14
C TYR A 49 -2.21 -6.52 -28.61
N GLU A 50 -3.39 -6.28 -29.18
CA GLU A 50 -3.64 -6.53 -30.62
C GLU A 50 -2.91 -5.53 -31.53
N ASN A 51 -2.62 -4.32 -31.03
CA ASN A 51 -2.08 -3.21 -31.81
C ASN A 51 -0.62 -2.84 -31.47
N GLN A 52 0.09 -3.65 -30.67
CA GLN A 52 1.45 -3.34 -30.20
C GLN A 52 2.56 -4.06 -31.01
N PRO A 53 3.69 -3.39 -31.33
CA PRO A 53 4.86 -4.04 -31.95
C PRO A 53 5.49 -5.08 -31.02
N ASP A 54 6.06 -6.15 -31.59
CA ASP A 54 6.55 -7.34 -30.87
C ASP A 54 7.56 -7.04 -29.75
N LEU A 55 8.37 -5.99 -29.89
CA LEU A 55 9.33 -5.53 -28.88
C LEU A 55 8.68 -5.11 -27.55
N LEU A 56 7.40 -4.75 -27.57
CA LEU A 56 6.64 -4.31 -26.38
C LEU A 56 5.73 -5.41 -25.82
N LYS A 57 5.73 -6.61 -26.42
CA LYS A 57 4.94 -7.77 -25.95
C LYS A 57 5.57 -8.51 -24.77
N GLY A 58 6.71 -8.03 -24.26
CA GLY A 58 7.44 -8.67 -23.16
C GLY A 58 6.58 -8.92 -21.91
N GLU A 59 5.62 -8.05 -21.60
CA GLU A 59 4.67 -8.28 -20.49
C GLU A 59 3.74 -9.47 -20.75
N GLN A 60 3.23 -9.60 -21.99
CA GLN A 60 2.35 -10.71 -22.37
C GLN A 60 3.12 -12.02 -22.38
N GLU A 61 4.32 -12.03 -22.96
CA GLU A 61 5.22 -13.19 -22.93
C GLU A 61 5.58 -13.57 -21.50
N TYR A 62 5.84 -12.59 -20.64
CA TYR A 62 6.09 -12.81 -19.22
C TYR A 62 4.87 -13.39 -18.51
N LYS A 63 3.65 -12.85 -18.74
CA LYS A 63 2.40 -13.42 -18.18
C LYS A 63 2.19 -14.86 -18.64
N GLN A 64 2.43 -15.17 -19.92
CA GLN A 64 2.33 -16.53 -20.46
C GLN A 64 3.39 -17.47 -19.85
N TYR A 65 4.61 -16.99 -19.67
CA TYR A 65 5.69 -17.73 -19.04
C TYR A 65 5.39 -18.02 -17.56
N VAL A 66 5.00 -17.00 -16.79
CA VAL A 66 4.63 -17.15 -15.37
C VAL A 66 3.44 -18.09 -15.23
N ASN A 67 2.44 -18.01 -16.12
CA ASN A 67 1.32 -18.95 -16.15
C ASN A 67 1.76 -20.40 -16.38
N ARG A 68 2.81 -20.64 -17.16
CA ARG A 68 3.34 -22.00 -17.39
C ARG A 68 3.99 -22.57 -16.13
N ILE A 69 4.63 -21.72 -15.32
CA ILE A 69 5.36 -22.14 -14.12
C ILE A 69 4.43 -22.24 -12.91
N ASN A 70 3.50 -21.30 -12.79
CA ASN A 70 2.55 -21.22 -11.71
C ASN A 70 1.24 -20.61 -12.22
N GLU A 71 0.23 -21.45 -12.48
CA GLU A 71 -1.08 -20.99 -12.94
C GLU A 71 -1.84 -20.13 -11.91
N GLU A 72 -1.52 -20.32 -10.62
CA GLU A 72 -2.09 -19.58 -9.49
C GLU A 72 -1.20 -18.41 -9.10
N ASN A 73 -1.21 -17.36 -9.91
CA ASN A 73 -0.43 -16.15 -9.69
C ASN A 73 -1.30 -14.87 -9.72
N MET A 74 -0.78 -13.80 -9.12
CA MET A 74 -1.45 -12.49 -9.07
C MET A 74 -1.69 -11.88 -10.46
N LEU A 75 -0.78 -12.14 -11.41
CA LEU A 75 -0.84 -11.59 -12.77
C LEU A 75 -1.98 -12.19 -13.60
N ASN A 76 -2.43 -13.40 -13.23
CA ASN A 76 -3.51 -14.12 -13.88
C ASN A 76 -4.84 -14.03 -13.14
N ARG A 77 -4.94 -13.19 -12.10
CA ARG A 77 -6.15 -13.03 -11.27
C ARG A 77 -6.62 -14.34 -10.64
N LYS A 78 -5.68 -15.25 -10.38
CA LYS A 78 -5.89 -16.55 -9.73
C LYS A 78 -4.98 -16.63 -8.51
N TYR A 79 -5.25 -15.80 -7.50
CA TYR A 79 -4.46 -15.78 -6.27
C TYR A 79 -5.02 -16.74 -5.23
N ASN A 80 -4.27 -17.80 -4.90
CA ASN A 80 -4.67 -18.76 -3.89
C ASN A 80 -4.27 -18.28 -2.49
N VAL A 81 -5.17 -17.51 -1.86
CA VAL A 81 -4.98 -16.91 -0.54
C VAL A 81 -4.64 -17.97 0.52
N ILE A 82 -5.37 -19.09 0.55
CA ILE A 82 -5.21 -20.13 1.58
C ILE A 82 -3.82 -20.75 1.50
N ARG A 83 -3.36 -21.07 0.28
CA ARG A 83 -2.02 -21.63 0.07
C ARG A 83 -0.94 -20.64 0.51
N ARG A 84 -1.06 -19.36 0.14
CA ARG A 84 -0.06 -18.33 0.48
C ARG A 84 -0.01 -17.99 1.96
N VAL A 85 -1.16 -17.88 2.63
CA VAL A 85 -1.25 -17.71 4.09
C VAL A 85 -0.51 -18.84 4.82
N ARG A 86 -0.60 -20.07 4.31
CA ARG A 86 0.13 -21.23 4.83
C ARG A 86 1.63 -21.17 4.51
N GLU A 87 1.99 -20.93 3.25
CA GLU A 87 3.41 -20.87 2.83
C GLU A 87 4.20 -19.77 3.56
N LEU A 88 3.54 -18.68 3.94
CA LEU A 88 4.12 -17.56 4.68
C LEU A 88 3.93 -17.69 6.20
N ASP A 89 3.37 -18.80 6.69
CA ASP A 89 3.09 -19.06 8.10
C ASP A 89 2.39 -17.89 8.83
N LEU A 90 1.47 -17.18 8.14
CA LEU A 90 0.92 -15.92 8.65
C LEU A 90 0.08 -16.11 9.92
N LEU A 91 -0.56 -17.26 10.08
CA LEU A 91 -1.30 -17.58 11.30
C LEU A 91 -0.33 -17.73 12.49
N GLN A 92 0.84 -18.34 12.27
CA GLN A 92 1.87 -18.42 13.30
C GLN A 92 2.45 -17.04 13.59
N ALA A 93 2.75 -16.25 12.56
CA ALA A 93 3.27 -14.89 12.71
C ALA A 93 2.31 -13.96 13.46
N THR A 94 0.99 -14.09 13.28
CA THR A 94 -0.01 -13.30 14.02
C THR A 94 -0.10 -13.71 15.49
N ILE A 95 0.06 -15.01 15.79
CA ILE A 95 0.14 -15.55 17.15
C ILE A 95 1.42 -15.05 17.83
N ASP A 96 2.57 -15.19 17.19
CA ASP A 96 3.88 -14.78 17.74
C ASP A 96 3.94 -13.28 17.97
N ALA A 97 3.31 -12.48 17.09
CA ALA A 97 3.18 -11.04 17.26
C ALA A 97 2.15 -10.65 18.35
N GLY A 98 1.37 -11.60 18.88
CA GLY A 98 0.37 -11.37 19.91
C GLY A 98 -0.77 -10.46 19.48
N VAL A 99 -1.08 -10.41 18.18
CA VAL A 99 -2.04 -9.44 17.60
C VAL A 99 -3.42 -9.57 18.25
N LEU A 100 -3.90 -10.79 18.43
CA LEU A 100 -5.21 -11.08 19.03
C LEU A 100 -5.29 -10.56 20.48
N SER A 101 -4.32 -10.90 21.33
CA SER A 101 -4.29 -10.40 22.71
C SER A 101 -4.15 -8.88 22.80
N LYS A 102 -3.48 -8.25 21.84
CA LYS A 102 -3.38 -6.78 21.77
C LYS A 102 -4.68 -6.13 21.29
N LEU A 103 -5.43 -6.76 20.39
CA LEU A 103 -6.75 -6.30 19.98
C LEU A 103 -7.76 -6.40 21.13
N GLU A 104 -7.74 -7.50 21.88
CA GLU A 104 -8.57 -7.67 23.09
C GLU A 104 -8.27 -6.60 24.13
N LYS A 105 -6.99 -6.28 24.38
CA LYS A 105 -6.59 -5.16 25.26
C LYS A 105 -7.12 -3.79 24.80
N ASN A 106 -7.41 -3.62 23.51
CA ASN A 106 -8.02 -2.42 22.96
C ASN A 106 -9.56 -2.48 22.91
N GLY A 107 -10.19 -3.48 23.51
CA GLY A 107 -11.64 -3.63 23.60
C GLY A 107 -12.29 -4.38 22.44
N LEU A 108 -11.50 -5.02 21.58
CA LEU A 108 -12.01 -5.88 20.51
C LEU A 108 -12.02 -7.35 20.97
N ASP A 109 -12.96 -7.70 21.84
CA ASP A 109 -13.18 -9.07 22.30
C ASP A 109 -14.17 -9.85 21.40
N LEU A 110 -14.25 -11.17 21.58
CA LEU A 110 -15.18 -12.00 20.82
C LEU A 110 -16.64 -11.55 20.98
N VAL A 111 -17.04 -11.14 22.17
CA VAL A 111 -18.43 -10.70 22.44
C VAL A 111 -18.75 -9.42 21.68
N THR A 112 -17.80 -8.49 21.57
CA THR A 112 -17.97 -7.28 20.77
C THR A 112 -17.99 -7.60 19.28
N ILE A 113 -17.13 -8.50 18.81
CA ILE A 113 -17.15 -8.96 17.41
C ILE A 113 -18.50 -9.59 17.06
N GLU A 114 -19.06 -10.42 17.94
CA GLU A 114 -20.38 -11.03 17.77
C GLU A 114 -21.48 -9.98 17.66
N LYS A 115 -21.39 -8.88 18.41
CA LYS A 115 -22.32 -7.74 18.29
C LYS A 115 -22.09 -6.89 17.05
N LEU A 116 -20.86 -6.82 16.55
CA LEU A 116 -20.49 -6.07 15.35
C LEU A 116 -20.90 -6.80 14.07
N LEU A 117 -20.93 -8.13 14.06
CA LEU A 117 -21.34 -8.94 12.90
C LEU A 117 -22.74 -8.58 12.36
N PRO A 118 -23.81 -8.55 13.19
CA PRO A 118 -25.14 -8.09 12.76
C PRO A 118 -25.17 -6.65 12.28
N LEU A 119 -24.39 -5.76 12.91
CA LEU A 119 -24.30 -4.36 12.48
C LEU A 119 -23.61 -4.27 11.12
N ALA A 120 -22.54 -5.03 10.90
CA ALA A 120 -21.84 -5.09 9.63
C ALA A 120 -22.76 -5.59 8.51
N GLU A 121 -23.63 -6.56 8.79
CA GLU A 121 -24.69 -6.99 7.87
C GLU A 121 -25.71 -5.89 7.61
N GLN A 122 -26.19 -5.19 8.66
CA GLN A 122 -27.15 -4.09 8.53
C GLN A 122 -26.61 -2.92 7.72
N TYR A 123 -25.32 -2.60 7.86
CA TYR A 123 -24.64 -1.58 7.06
C TYR A 123 -24.17 -2.11 5.68
N GLY A 124 -24.46 -3.36 5.34
CA GLY A 124 -24.14 -3.96 4.06
C GLY A 124 -22.65 -4.18 3.80
N LEU A 125 -21.79 -4.12 4.83
CA LEU A 125 -20.34 -4.33 4.70
C LEU A 125 -20.02 -5.75 4.22
N LEU A 126 -20.74 -6.75 4.74
CA LEU A 126 -20.58 -8.15 4.32
C LEU A 126 -21.07 -8.38 2.89
N SER A 127 -22.19 -7.77 2.52
CA SER A 127 -22.70 -7.77 1.13
C SER A 127 -21.74 -7.07 0.18
N LEU A 128 -21.16 -5.93 0.59
CA LEU A 128 -20.15 -5.22 -0.20
C LEU A 128 -18.90 -6.08 -0.40
N ALA A 129 -18.41 -6.74 0.66
CA ALA A 129 -17.27 -7.65 0.54
C ALA A 129 -17.58 -8.85 -0.36
N ALA A 130 -18.78 -9.44 -0.24
CA ALA A 130 -19.23 -10.55 -1.05
C ALA A 130 -19.34 -10.19 -2.54
N ASN A 131 -19.94 -9.04 -2.86
CA ASN A 131 -20.12 -8.57 -4.24
C ASN A 131 -18.80 -8.11 -4.88
N ASN A 132 -17.80 -7.75 -4.08
CA ASN A 132 -16.48 -7.34 -4.55
C ASN A 132 -15.39 -8.38 -4.30
N GLN A 133 -15.75 -9.66 -4.09
CA GLN A 133 -14.80 -10.75 -3.83
C GLN A 133 -13.68 -10.81 -4.86
N GLN A 134 -14.00 -10.64 -6.14
CA GLN A 134 -12.99 -10.69 -7.20
C GLN A 134 -11.97 -9.55 -7.09
N LEU A 135 -12.40 -8.34 -6.67
CA LEU A 135 -11.50 -7.21 -6.44
C LEU A 135 -10.68 -7.41 -5.17
N LEU A 136 -11.31 -7.91 -4.11
CA LEU A 136 -10.63 -8.19 -2.85
C LEU A 136 -9.56 -9.28 -3.02
N ILE A 137 -9.86 -10.37 -3.72
CA ILE A 137 -8.93 -11.49 -3.92
C ILE A 137 -7.78 -11.12 -4.86
N ASN A 138 -8.02 -10.27 -5.87
CA ASN A 138 -6.99 -9.99 -6.87
C ASN A 138 -6.19 -8.72 -6.62
N LEU A 139 -6.72 -7.77 -5.85
CA LEU A 139 -6.03 -6.51 -5.57
C LEU A 139 -5.60 -6.43 -4.11
N VAL A 140 -6.54 -6.66 -3.19
CA VAL A 140 -6.29 -6.46 -1.76
C VAL A 140 -5.51 -7.63 -1.15
N ALA A 141 -5.91 -8.87 -1.46
CA ALA A 141 -5.32 -10.05 -0.85
C ALA A 141 -3.83 -10.22 -1.18
N PRO A 142 -3.33 -10.01 -2.42
CA PRO A 142 -1.90 -10.11 -2.69
C PRO A 142 -1.11 -9.05 -1.90
N LEU A 143 -1.63 -7.83 -1.82
CA LEU A 143 -0.98 -6.74 -1.08
C LEU A 143 -0.89 -7.03 0.43
N LEU A 144 -1.97 -7.52 1.02
CA LEU A 144 -2.02 -7.82 2.46
C LEU A 144 -1.28 -9.11 2.81
N VAL A 145 -1.43 -10.18 2.03
CA VAL A 145 -0.87 -11.50 2.34
C VAL A 145 0.64 -11.52 2.10
N GLU A 146 1.12 -11.00 0.97
CA GLU A 146 2.56 -10.94 0.69
C GLU A 146 3.27 -9.90 1.58
N GLY A 147 2.59 -8.79 1.91
CA GLY A 147 3.12 -7.75 2.81
C GLY A 147 3.02 -8.09 4.30
N ALA A 148 2.19 -9.05 4.68
CA ALA A 148 1.91 -9.37 6.08
C ALA A 148 3.17 -9.67 6.93
N PRO A 149 4.17 -10.46 6.48
CA PRO A 149 5.34 -10.73 7.30
C PRO A 149 6.09 -9.46 7.75
N PHE A 150 6.08 -8.42 6.93
CA PHE A 150 6.67 -7.13 7.24
C PHE A 150 5.72 -6.20 8.01
N LEU A 151 4.42 -6.23 7.69
CA LEU A 151 3.43 -5.34 8.29
C LEU A 151 2.97 -5.81 9.68
N LEU A 152 2.92 -7.12 9.94
CA LEU A 152 2.41 -7.69 11.19
C LEU A 152 3.16 -7.17 12.42
N PRO A 153 4.51 -7.10 12.46
CA PRO A 153 5.22 -6.51 13.60
C PRO A 153 4.88 -5.03 13.81
N VAL A 154 4.73 -4.27 12.72
CA VAL A 154 4.40 -2.83 12.77
C VAL A 154 2.99 -2.62 13.33
N VAL A 155 2.01 -3.38 12.83
CA VAL A 155 0.64 -3.33 13.29
C VAL A 155 0.54 -3.81 14.74
N ALA A 156 1.25 -4.88 15.11
CA ALA A 156 1.30 -5.36 16.49
C ALA A 156 1.92 -4.32 17.44
N GLY A 157 2.96 -3.60 17.01
CA GLY A 157 3.51 -2.48 17.78
C GLY A 157 2.53 -1.32 17.92
N ALA A 158 1.84 -0.95 16.84
CA ALA A 158 0.82 0.10 16.87
C ALA A 158 -0.36 -0.26 17.78
N LEU A 159 -0.83 -1.52 17.73
CA LEU A 159 -1.89 -2.02 18.61
C LEU A 159 -1.48 -2.01 20.08
N GLU A 160 -0.21 -2.22 20.40
CA GLU A 160 0.27 -2.14 21.78
C GLU A 160 0.20 -0.73 22.37
N VAL A 161 0.46 0.29 21.54
CA VAL A 161 0.30 1.70 21.90
C VAL A 161 -1.19 2.10 21.92
N GLY A 162 -2.00 1.50 21.05
CA GLY A 162 -3.43 1.73 20.94
C GLY A 162 -3.79 2.88 19.98
N PRO A 163 -4.95 3.55 20.16
CA PRO A 163 -5.48 4.53 19.20
C PRO A 163 -4.51 5.64 18.81
N ALA A 164 -3.66 6.08 19.73
CA ALA A 164 -2.70 7.16 19.50
C ALA A 164 -1.69 6.84 18.39
N ALA A 165 -1.25 5.57 18.24
CA ALA A 165 -0.33 5.20 17.18
C ALA A 165 -0.97 5.35 15.79
N PHE A 166 -2.26 5.03 15.67
CA PHE A 166 -3.00 5.16 14.42
C PHE A 166 -3.29 6.61 14.07
N TYR A 167 -3.57 7.48 15.05
CA TYR A 167 -3.66 8.92 14.81
C TYR A 167 -2.32 9.54 14.43
N LEU A 168 -1.21 9.09 15.05
CA LEU A 168 0.13 9.54 14.65
C LEU A 168 0.46 9.09 13.24
N ALA A 169 0.14 7.86 12.87
CA ALA A 169 0.31 7.37 11.51
C ALA A 169 -0.52 8.19 10.51
N ALA A 170 -1.77 8.53 10.87
CA ALA A 170 -2.63 9.37 10.04
C ALA A 170 -2.05 10.78 9.84
N ALA A 171 -1.65 11.44 10.94
CA ALA A 171 -1.05 12.76 10.89
C ALA A 171 0.29 12.76 10.15
N GLY A 172 1.10 11.71 10.34
CA GLY A 172 2.36 11.51 9.64
C GLY A 172 2.17 11.35 8.14
N ALA A 173 1.25 10.48 7.71
CA ALA A 173 0.97 10.25 6.30
C ALA A 173 0.39 11.51 5.61
N ALA A 174 -0.58 12.18 6.24
CA ALA A 174 -1.13 13.43 5.70
C ALA A 174 -0.11 14.58 5.69
N GLY A 175 0.72 14.68 6.73
CA GLY A 175 1.77 15.71 6.82
C GLY A 175 2.88 15.49 5.79
N LEU A 176 3.28 14.23 5.56
CA LEU A 176 4.25 13.89 4.52
C LEU A 176 3.71 14.19 3.12
N ASP A 177 2.45 13.87 2.86
CA ASP A 177 1.81 14.19 1.59
C ASP A 177 1.78 15.70 1.33
N ALA A 178 1.30 16.48 2.31
CA ALA A 178 1.27 17.94 2.23
C ALA A 178 2.68 18.54 2.05
N TYR A 179 3.69 17.95 2.69
CA TYR A 179 5.08 18.38 2.54
C TYR A 179 5.61 18.11 1.12
N LEU A 180 5.39 16.90 0.59
CA LEU A 180 5.81 16.53 -0.76
C LEU A 180 5.11 17.37 -1.84
N PHE A 181 3.85 17.75 -1.59
CA PHE A 181 3.10 18.63 -2.48
C PHE A 181 3.60 20.08 -2.39
N ALA A 182 3.90 20.58 -1.19
CA ALA A 182 4.36 21.96 -0.98
C ALA A 182 5.82 22.20 -1.40
N THR A 183 6.61 21.13 -1.58
CA THR A 183 8.03 21.22 -1.96
C THR A 183 8.28 21.02 -3.45
N ASP A 184 7.22 20.83 -4.25
CA ASP A 184 7.32 20.48 -5.68
C ASP A 184 8.34 19.36 -5.94
N ALA A 185 8.44 18.41 -4.99
CA ALA A 185 9.36 17.30 -5.12
C ALA A 185 8.95 16.47 -6.34
N GLU A 186 9.87 16.18 -7.24
CA GLU A 186 9.62 15.36 -8.44
C GLU A 186 10.25 13.99 -8.28
N ILE A 187 9.57 12.97 -8.82
CA ILE A 187 10.16 11.63 -8.92
C ILE A 187 11.09 11.60 -10.14
N PRO A 188 12.42 11.45 -9.96
CA PRO A 188 13.42 11.73 -11.00
C PRO A 188 13.34 10.82 -12.24
N PHE A 189 12.64 9.69 -12.17
CA PHE A 189 12.46 8.75 -13.28
C PHE A 189 11.09 8.86 -13.97
N VAL A 190 10.11 9.57 -13.39
CA VAL A 190 8.75 9.72 -13.95
C VAL A 190 8.41 11.17 -14.29
N GLY A 191 9.14 12.14 -13.74
CA GLY A 191 8.86 13.58 -13.96
C GLY A 191 7.50 14.03 -13.42
N LEU A 192 6.90 13.24 -12.52
CA LEU A 192 5.65 13.54 -11.84
C LEU A 192 5.92 14.06 -10.44
N SER A 193 5.03 14.94 -9.95
CA SER A 193 5.06 15.41 -8.56
C SER A 193 4.99 14.20 -7.61
N ALA A 194 5.97 14.11 -6.72
CA ALA A 194 6.03 13.14 -5.63
C ALA A 194 4.87 13.34 -4.65
N GLY A 195 4.33 14.55 -4.52
CA GLY A 195 3.08 14.81 -3.80
C GLY A 195 1.88 14.17 -4.51
N ALA A 196 1.76 14.35 -5.83
CA ALA A 196 0.66 13.74 -6.58
C ALA A 196 0.73 12.20 -6.59
N VAL A 197 1.92 11.62 -6.75
CA VAL A 197 2.11 10.16 -6.77
C VAL A 197 2.05 9.58 -5.36
N GLY A 198 2.69 10.24 -4.39
CA GLY A 198 2.66 9.84 -2.98
C GLY A 198 1.25 9.89 -2.40
N GLY A 199 0.46 10.90 -2.78
CA GLY A 199 -0.92 11.06 -2.33
C GLY A 199 -1.85 9.90 -2.69
N LEU A 200 -1.57 9.17 -3.78
CA LEU A 200 -2.31 7.96 -4.14
C LEU A 200 -2.21 6.85 -3.07
N VAL A 201 -1.18 6.89 -2.23
CA VAL A 201 -0.95 5.92 -1.16
C VAL A 201 -1.09 6.58 0.21
N LEU A 202 -0.49 7.74 0.41
CA LEU A 202 -0.43 8.45 1.69
C LEU A 202 -1.80 8.93 2.15
N ILE A 203 -2.65 9.46 1.25
CA ILE A 203 -3.99 9.92 1.65
C ILE A 203 -4.89 8.74 2.04
N PRO A 204 -5.05 7.67 1.23
CA PRO A 204 -5.81 6.51 1.66
C PRO A 204 -5.28 5.91 2.97
N LEU A 205 -3.96 5.82 3.13
CA LEU A 205 -3.35 5.32 4.36
C LEU A 205 -3.65 6.22 5.57
N ALA A 206 -3.64 7.54 5.40
CA ALA A 206 -3.97 8.49 6.45
C ALA A 206 -5.43 8.33 6.90
N VAL A 207 -6.36 8.23 5.94
CA VAL A 207 -7.78 8.03 6.21
C VAL A 207 -8.01 6.69 6.91
N LEU A 208 -7.44 5.60 6.39
CA LEU A 208 -7.56 4.27 7.00
C LEU A 208 -7.01 4.25 8.42
N SER A 209 -5.85 4.89 8.65
CA SER A 209 -5.24 4.98 9.98
C SER A 209 -6.10 5.80 10.93
N ALA A 210 -6.67 6.94 10.48
CA ALA A 210 -7.56 7.74 11.31
C ALA A 210 -8.84 6.96 11.68
N VAL A 211 -9.43 6.24 10.72
CA VAL A 211 -10.60 5.38 10.95
C VAL A 211 -10.28 4.24 11.91
N ALA A 212 -9.11 3.60 11.77
CA ALA A 212 -8.67 2.57 12.72
C ALA A 212 -8.49 3.15 14.14
N GLY A 213 -7.89 4.33 14.25
CA GLY A 213 -7.73 5.04 15.51
C GLY A 213 -9.06 5.39 16.19
N THR A 214 -10.03 5.91 15.42
CA THR A 214 -11.38 6.23 15.95
C THR A 214 -12.14 4.98 16.37
N ALA A 215 -12.08 3.91 15.58
CA ALA A 215 -12.69 2.64 15.91
C ALA A 215 -12.12 2.07 17.22
N LEU A 216 -10.79 1.99 17.34
CA LEU A 216 -10.14 1.49 18.56
C LEU A 216 -10.41 2.39 19.78
N ALA A 217 -10.45 3.71 19.61
CA ALA A 217 -10.77 4.63 20.70
C ALA A 217 -12.21 4.47 21.20
N SER A 218 -13.15 4.24 20.28
CA SER A 218 -14.57 3.99 20.60
C SER A 218 -14.75 2.68 21.38
N LEU A 219 -13.96 1.65 21.03
CA LEU A 219 -13.99 0.35 21.71
C LEU A 219 -13.37 0.39 23.10
N LYS A 220 -12.25 1.09 23.29
CA LYS A 220 -11.57 1.20 24.58
C LYS A 220 -12.39 1.97 25.64
N ASN A 221 -13.30 2.84 25.20
CA ASN A 221 -14.14 3.65 26.07
C ASN A 221 -15.50 2.99 26.42
N LYS A 222 -15.72 1.74 25.99
CA LYS A 222 -16.88 0.92 26.36
C LYS A 222 -16.50 -0.13 27.39
#